data_AF-A0A355B7P4-F1
#
_entry.id   AF-A0A355B7P4-F1
#
_cell.length_a   1.000
_cell.length_b   1.000
_cell.length_c   1.000
_cell.angle_alpha   90.00
_cell.angle_beta   90.00
_cell.angle_gamma   90.00
#
_symmetry.space_group_name_H-M   'P 1'
#
loop_
_entity.id
_entity.type
_entity.pdbx_description
1 polymer ?
#
loop_
_entity_poly.entity_id
_entity_poly.type
_entity_poly.pdbx_seq_one_letter_code
_entity_poly.pdbx_strand_id
1 'polypeptide(L)'
;IKTGTLQTEPTINDRIDAAKNHLIWSMEWKGEHLGIIEMRRHYTNYFKGIPAFKEYKQRLVTTDGTVGLMQIFDEIANVYANHQMQ
;
A
#
# COMPACT_ATOMS: atom_id res chain seq x y z
N ILE A 1 30.66 16.09 -8.10
CA ILE A 1 29.62 16.43 -7.09
C ILE A 1 29.02 15.10 -6.63
N LYS A 2 29.26 14.67 -5.39
CA LYS A 2 28.75 13.40 -4.85
C LYS A 2 27.41 13.66 -4.17
N THR A 3 26.30 13.37 -4.83
CA THR A 3 24.99 13.28 -4.15
C THR A 3 24.88 11.91 -3.50
N GLY A 4 25.55 11.75 -2.36
CA GLY A 4 25.46 10.56 -1.51
C GLY A 4 24.60 10.86 -0.29
N THR A 5 23.36 11.29 -0.50
CA THR A 5 22.38 11.36 0.57
C THR A 5 21.79 9.96 0.73
N LEU A 6 22.01 9.30 1.87
CA LEU A 6 21.23 8.14 2.28
C LEU A 6 19.75 8.57 2.24
N GLN A 7 19.03 8.22 1.19
CA GLN A 7 17.57 8.26 1.26
C GLN A 7 17.19 7.18 2.27
N THR A 8 16.65 7.61 3.41
CA THR A 8 16.02 6.70 4.36
C THR A 8 14.98 5.88 3.61
N GLU A 9 14.96 4.57 3.85
CA GLU A 9 13.93 3.74 3.25
C GLU A 9 12.54 4.27 3.62
N PRO A 10 11.57 4.22 2.70
CA PRO A 10 10.23 4.73 2.96
C PRO A 10 9.62 3.93 4.11
N THR A 11 9.01 4.67 5.05
CA THR A 11 8.30 4.08 6.17
C THR A 11 7.08 3.30 5.68
N ILE A 12 6.48 2.49 6.56
CA ILE A 12 5.23 1.82 6.22
C ILE A 12 4.13 2.81 5.86
N ASN A 13 4.06 3.96 6.54
CA ASN A 13 3.07 5.00 6.29
C ASN A 13 3.30 5.64 4.91
N ASP A 14 4.54 5.95 4.55
CA ASP A 14 4.86 6.48 3.21
C ASP A 14 4.42 5.51 2.10
N ARG A 15 4.61 4.20 2.33
CA ARG A 15 4.19 3.14 1.39
C ARG A 15 2.67 3.03 1.30
N ILE A 16 1.96 3.14 2.43
CA ILE A 16 0.49 3.14 2.47
C ILE A 16 -0.04 4.35 1.71
N ASP A 17 0.47 5.55 1.96
CA ASP A 17 0.03 6.76 1.31
C ASP A 17 0.26 6.71 -0.20
N ALA A 18 1.44 6.23 -0.62
CA ALA A 18 1.73 6.03 -2.04
C ALA A 18 0.79 5.00 -2.70
N ALA A 19 0.44 3.91 -2.01
CA ALA A 19 -0.50 2.91 -2.51
C ALA A 19 -1.94 3.45 -2.57
N LYS A 20 -2.39 4.20 -1.55
CA LYS A 20 -3.71 4.86 -1.50
C LYS A 20 -3.85 5.87 -2.64
N ASN A 21 -2.86 6.74 -2.84
CA ASN A 21 -2.88 7.73 -3.91
C ASN A 21 -2.93 7.08 -5.29
N HIS A 22 -2.13 6.04 -5.54
CA HIS A 22 -2.17 5.32 -6.81
C HIS A 22 -3.52 4.63 -7.04
N LEU A 23 -4.13 4.05 -6.00
CA LEU A 23 -5.49 3.51 -6.11
C LEU A 23 -6.50 4.59 -6.50
N ILE A 24 -6.50 5.73 -5.80
CA ILE A 24 -7.40 6.86 -6.07
C ILE A 24 -7.26 7.32 -7.51
N TRP A 25 -6.04 7.63 -7.96
CA TRP A 25 -5.80 8.10 -9.33
C TRP A 25 -6.17 7.05 -10.38
N SER A 26 -5.91 5.77 -10.10
CA SER A 26 -6.29 4.68 -11.00
C SER A 26 -7.81 4.63 -11.19
N MET A 27 -8.58 4.82 -10.12
CA MET A 27 -10.05 4.88 -10.17
C MET A 27 -10.56 6.15 -10.83
N GLU A 28 -9.96 7.31 -10.56
CA GLU A 28 -10.34 8.58 -11.19
C GLU A 28 -10.16 8.55 -12.71
N TRP A 29 -9.08 7.93 -13.21
CA TRP A 29 -8.80 7.89 -14.64
C TRP A 29 -9.50 6.76 -15.39
N LYS A 30 -9.75 5.61 -14.74
CA LYS A 30 -10.20 4.38 -15.43
C LYS A 30 -11.59 3.92 -15.00
N GLY A 31 -12.16 4.56 -13.98
CA GLY A 31 -13.33 4.08 -13.26
C GLY A 31 -12.96 3.12 -12.13
N GLU A 32 -13.83 3.03 -11.13
CA GLU A 32 -13.60 2.31 -9.87
C GLU A 32 -13.17 0.86 -10.08
N HIS A 33 -13.97 0.07 -10.80
CA HIS A 33 -13.73 -1.36 -10.97
C HIS A 33 -12.38 -1.66 -11.66
N LEU A 34 -12.11 -1.01 -12.78
CA LEU A 34 -10.87 -1.22 -13.53
C LEU A 34 -9.66 -0.69 -12.73
N GLY A 35 -9.83 0.46 -12.06
CA GLY A 35 -8.80 1.04 -11.21
C GLY A 35 -8.36 0.11 -10.08
N ILE A 36 -9.32 -0.54 -9.43
CA ILE A 36 -9.08 -1.54 -8.36
C ILE A 36 -8.38 -2.78 -8.90
N ILE A 37 -8.86 -3.37 -10.01
CA ILE A 37 -8.29 -4.61 -10.56
C ILE A 37 -6.82 -4.41 -10.95
N GLU A 38 -6.49 -3.30 -11.60
CA GLU A 38 -5.11 -3.03 -12.01
C GLU A 38 -4.18 -2.78 -10.82
N MET A 39 -4.68 -2.23 -9.72
CA MET A 39 -3.88 -2.01 -8.51
C MET A 39 -3.36 -3.29 -7.85
N ARG A 40 -4.05 -4.43 -8.05
CA ARG A 40 -3.74 -5.70 -7.38
C ARG A 40 -2.28 -6.14 -7.56
N ARG A 41 -1.73 -6.00 -8.77
CA ARG A 41 -0.34 -6.40 -9.05
C ARG A 41 0.70 -5.49 -8.37
N HIS A 42 0.32 -4.26 -8.05
CA HIS A 42 1.23 -3.24 -7.52
C HIS A 42 1.45 -3.36 -6.01
N TYR A 43 0.50 -3.94 -5.26
CA TYR A 43 0.63 -4.09 -3.80
C TYR A 43 1.86 -4.90 -3.37
N THR A 44 2.30 -5.88 -4.16
CA THR A 44 3.54 -6.62 -3.87
C THR A 44 4.76 -5.69 -3.85
N ASN A 45 4.80 -4.66 -4.70
CA ASN A 45 5.93 -3.76 -4.79
C ASN A 45 5.92 -2.74 -3.66
N TYR A 46 4.76 -2.15 -3.35
CA TYR A 46 4.63 -1.19 -2.26
C TYR A 46 5.07 -1.79 -0.91
N PHE A 47 4.66 -3.03 -0.64
CA PHE A 47 4.89 -3.67 0.65
C PHE A 47 5.96 -4.76 0.61
N LYS A 48 6.88 -4.69 -0.37
CA LYS A 48 8.02 -5.60 -0.45
C LYS A 48 8.93 -5.41 0.77
N GLY A 49 9.31 -6.52 1.38
CA GLY A 49 10.22 -6.55 2.54
C GLY A 49 9.55 -6.32 3.89
N ILE A 50 8.23 -6.07 3.92
CA ILE A 50 7.49 -5.88 5.17
C ILE A 50 7.20 -7.26 5.80
N PRO A 51 7.68 -7.53 7.04
CA PRO A 51 7.39 -8.78 7.74
C PRO A 51 5.89 -8.97 7.96
N ALA A 52 5.43 -10.23 7.97
CA ALA A 52 4.02 -10.59 8.23
C ALA A 52 2.97 -9.98 7.26
N PHE A 53 3.37 -9.47 6.09
CA PHE A 53 2.43 -8.80 5.16
C PHE A 53 1.61 -9.74 4.25
N LYS A 54 1.85 -11.06 4.31
CA LYS A 54 1.24 -12.02 3.37
C LYS A 54 -0.30 -11.99 3.40
N GLU A 55 -0.87 -11.94 4.60
CA GLU A 55 -2.32 -11.92 4.80
C GLU A 55 -2.95 -10.63 4.28
N TYR A 56 -2.37 -9.48 4.63
CA TYR A 56 -2.79 -8.17 4.12
C TYR A 56 -2.77 -8.10 2.60
N LYS A 57 -1.68 -8.59 1.99
CA LYS A 57 -1.58 -8.67 0.52
C LYS A 57 -2.70 -9.50 -0.08
N GLN A 58 -3.00 -10.67 0.49
CA GLN A 58 -4.08 -11.53 -0.01
C GLN A 58 -5.42 -10.79 0.03
N ARG A 59 -5.74 -10.12 1.14
CA ARG A 59 -6.97 -9.33 1.29
C ARG A 59 -7.02 -8.17 0.30
N LEU A 60 -5.92 -7.44 0.10
CA LEU A 60 -5.83 -6.33 -0.85
C LEU A 60 -6.08 -6.79 -2.30
N VAL A 61 -5.59 -7.98 -2.70
CA VAL A 61 -5.77 -8.47 -4.08
C VAL A 61 -7.11 -9.17 -4.34
N THR A 62 -7.89 -9.45 -3.29
CA THR A 62 -9.21 -10.10 -3.41
C THR A 62 -10.38 -9.18 -3.09
N THR A 63 -10.12 -7.97 -2.58
CA THR A 63 -11.17 -7.00 -2.23
C THR A 63 -11.49 -6.11 -3.43
N ASP A 64 -12.76 -6.08 -3.83
CA ASP A 64 -13.24 -5.36 -5.02
C ASP A 64 -13.91 -4.01 -4.72
N GLY A 65 -13.99 -3.61 -3.44
CA GLY A 65 -14.63 -2.37 -3.02
C GLY A 65 -13.67 -1.38 -2.39
N THR A 66 -13.77 -0.12 -2.77
CA THR A 66 -12.94 0.97 -2.26
C THR A 66 -12.99 1.07 -0.73
N VAL A 67 -14.17 0.96 -0.13
CA VAL A 67 -14.34 1.01 1.34
C VAL A 67 -13.54 -0.10 2.04
N GLY A 68 -13.64 -1.33 1.55
CA GLY A 68 -12.90 -2.46 2.11
C GLY A 68 -11.39 -2.31 1.95
N LEU A 69 -10.93 -1.78 0.80
CA LEU A 69 -9.52 -1.49 0.57
C LEU A 69 -8.99 -0.43 1.53
N MET A 70 -9.74 0.67 1.74
CA MET A 70 -9.36 1.72 2.69
C MET A 70 -9.29 1.19 4.13
N GLN A 71 -10.25 0.36 4.54
CA GLN A 71 -10.22 -0.30 5.85
C GLN A 71 -8.99 -1.19 6.03
N ILE A 72 -8.60 -1.95 4.99
CA ILE A 72 -7.38 -2.77 5.05
C ILE A 72 -6.14 -1.88 5.21
N PHE A 73 -6.06 -0.76 4.48
CA PHE A 73 -4.94 0.16 4.64
C PHE A 73 -4.87 0.78 6.05
N ASP A 74 -6.01 1.14 6.62
CA ASP A 74 -6.06 1.70 7.98
C ASP A 74 -5.68 0.65 9.03
N GLU A 75 -6.08 -0.61 8.83
CA GLU A 75 -5.65 -1.72 9.66
C GLU A 75 -4.13 -1.93 9.60
N ILE A 76 -3.54 -1.92 8.40
CA ILE A 76 -2.09 -1.99 8.22
C ILE A 76 -1.43 -0.82 8.96
N ALA A 77 -1.92 0.41 8.77
CA ALA A 77 -1.38 1.59 9.45
C ALA A 77 -1.40 1.40 10.98
N ASN A 78 -2.50 0.91 11.54
CA ASN A 78 -2.64 0.69 12.97
C ASN A 78 -1.71 -0.42 13.50
N VAL A 79 -1.60 -1.54 12.79
CA VAL A 79 -0.77 -2.67 13.23
C VAL A 79 0.71 -2.31 13.20
N TYR A 80 1.17 -1.65 12.14
CA TYR A 80 2.57 -1.27 12.00
C TYR A 80 2.92 0.05 12.70
N ALA A 81 1.95 0.90 13.08
CA ALA A 81 2.18 2.02 13.98
C ALA A 81 2.52 1.54 15.41
N ASN A 82 1.86 0.46 15.85
CA ASN A 82 2.08 -0.13 17.18
C ASN A 82 3.28 -1.11 17.21
N HIS A 83 3.66 -1.67 16.06
CA HIS A 83 4.93 -2.39 15.88
C HIS A 83 6.06 -1.40 15.55
N GLN A 84 6.45 -0.58 16.53
CA GLN A 84 7.79 0.01 16.52
C GLN A 84 8.80 -1.14 16.42
N MET A 85 9.57 -1.14 15.35
CA MET A 85 10.47 -2.20 14.91
C MET A 85 11.37 -2.71 16.05
N GLN A 86 11.28 -4.01 16.35
CA GLN A 86 12.38 -4.74 17.03
C GLN A 86 13.51 -4.99 16.04
#